data_AF-A0AAV4GM73-F1
#
_entry.id   AF-A0AAV4GM73-F1
#
_cell.length_a   1.000
_cell.length_b   1.000
_cell.length_c   1.000
_cell.angle_alpha   90.00
_cell.angle_beta   90.00
_cell.angle_gamma   90.00
#
_symmetry.space_group_name_H-M   'P 1'
#
loop_
_entity.id
_entity.type
_entity.pdbx_description
1 polymer ?
#
loop_
_entity_poly.entity_id
_entity_poly.type
_entity_poly.pdbx_seq_one_letter_code
_entity_poly.pdbx_strand_id
1 'polypeptide(L)'
;MRGRGGGVGAGESYNFKRLAFQWKPEGRRKRGRPKTTWGRTAEAEAATMGQSWGTLRTLAQDREKWRDFVAALVAHGKKGSE
;
A
#
# COMPACT_ATOMS: atom_id res chain seq x y z
N MET A 1 46.71 -47.96 30.47
CA MET A 1 46.83 -47.29 29.15
C MET A 1 45.59 -46.44 28.90
N ARG A 2 45.81 -45.16 28.59
CA ARG A 2 44.93 -44.16 27.93
C ARG A 2 43.40 -44.24 28.13
N GLY A 3 42.88 -43.32 28.94
CA GLY A 3 41.47 -42.95 28.95
C GLY A 3 41.04 -42.14 27.72
N ARG A 4 39.73 -42.01 27.56
CA ARG A 4 38.95 -41.00 26.82
C ARG A 4 37.47 -41.29 27.18
N GLY A 5 36.68 -40.42 27.79
CA GLY A 5 36.70 -38.97 27.78
C GLY A 5 35.86 -38.45 26.62
N GLY A 6 34.61 -38.09 26.93
CA GLY A 6 33.89 -36.99 26.30
C GLY A 6 33.05 -37.30 25.06
N GLY A 7 31.86 -36.71 25.00
CA GLY A 7 31.13 -36.58 23.74
C GLY A 7 29.65 -36.25 23.83
N VAL A 8 29.24 -35.29 24.66
CA VAL A 8 28.01 -34.55 24.35
C VAL A 8 28.25 -33.76 23.06
N GLY A 9 27.34 -33.85 22.11
CA GLY A 9 27.40 -33.11 20.85
C GLY A 9 26.19 -33.48 19.99
N ALA A 10 25.05 -32.81 20.17
CA ALA A 10 24.73 -31.54 19.52
C ALA A 10 24.30 -31.74 18.05
N GLY A 11 23.15 -31.16 17.70
CA GLY A 11 22.86 -30.79 16.32
C GLY A 11 21.60 -31.38 15.70
N GLU A 12 20.47 -31.41 16.41
CA GLU A 12 19.19 -31.34 15.70
C GLU A 12 19.08 -29.94 15.07
N SER A 13 19.70 -29.80 13.91
CA SER A 13 19.60 -28.63 13.07
C SER A 13 18.13 -28.45 12.67
N TYR A 14 17.53 -27.36 13.14
CA TYR A 14 16.19 -26.95 12.75
C TYR A 14 16.14 -26.84 11.22
N ASN A 15 15.56 -27.86 10.58
CA ASN A 15 15.62 -28.05 9.13
C ASN A 15 14.59 -27.12 8.46
N PHE A 16 14.93 -25.83 8.44
CA PHE A 16 14.12 -24.71 7.94
C PHE A 16 13.54 -24.97 6.54
N LYS A 17 14.25 -25.74 5.69
CA LYS A 17 13.81 -26.10 4.34
C LYS A 17 12.54 -26.98 4.35
N ARG A 18 12.40 -27.91 5.30
CA ARG A 18 11.21 -28.78 5.41
C ARG A 18 10.01 -28.03 5.98
N LEU A 19 10.26 -27.13 6.94
CA LEU A 19 9.22 -26.29 7.54
C LEU A 19 8.67 -25.24 6.56
N ALA A 20 9.53 -24.64 5.73
CA ALA A 20 9.10 -23.71 4.68
C ALA A 20 8.21 -24.39 3.62
N PHE A 21 8.48 -25.65 3.29
CA PHE A 21 7.67 -26.41 2.32
C PHE A 21 6.30 -26.83 2.88
N GLN A 22 6.21 -27.06 4.18
CA GLN A 22 4.96 -27.48 4.84
C GLN A 22 4.10 -26.30 5.35
N TRP A 23 4.57 -25.06 5.20
CA TRP A 23 3.81 -23.88 5.61
C TRP A 23 2.70 -23.56 4.60
N LYS A 24 1.49 -24.02 4.89
CA LYS A 24 0.26 -23.53 4.24
C LYS A 24 -0.24 -22.32 5.04
N PRO A 25 -0.27 -21.10 4.45
CA PRO A 25 -0.88 -19.96 5.11
C PRO A 25 -2.40 -20.18 5.18
N GLU A 26 -2.86 -20.75 6.29
CA GLU A 26 -4.27 -20.84 6.64
C GLU A 26 -4.77 -19.43 6.97
N GLY A 27 -5.14 -18.68 5.92
CA GLY A 27 -5.61 -17.30 6.08
C GLY A 27 -5.96 -16.65 4.76
N ARG A 28 -7.11 -15.96 4.71
CA ARG A 28 -7.42 -15.05 3.61
C ARG A 28 -6.40 -13.92 3.61
N ARG A 29 -5.63 -13.77 2.53
CA ARG A 29 -4.86 -12.54 2.28
C ARG A 29 -5.82 -11.35 2.41
N LYS A 30 -5.40 -10.27 3.10
CA LYS A 30 -6.14 -9.00 3.06
C LYS A 30 -6.32 -8.64 1.58
N ARG A 31 -7.56 -8.58 1.09
CA ARG A 31 -7.81 -8.01 -0.25
C ARG A 31 -7.42 -6.54 -0.14
N GLY A 32 -6.24 -6.23 -0.65
CA GLY A 32 -5.59 -4.93 -0.49
C GLY A 32 -5.34 -4.30 -1.85
N ARG A 33 -6.41 -3.91 -2.55
CA ARG A 33 -6.34 -2.93 -3.62
C ARG A 33 -7.56 -2.04 -3.49
N PRO A 34 -7.38 -0.73 -3.26
CA PRO A 34 -8.48 0.23 -3.33
C PRO A 34 -9.24 0.00 -4.64
N LYS A 35 -10.57 -0.12 -4.56
CA LYS A 35 -11.44 -0.36 -5.73
C LYS A 35 -11.35 0.80 -6.72
N THR A 36 -11.00 1.97 -6.23
CA THR A 36 -10.76 3.19 -6.98
C THR A 36 -9.28 3.46 -7.12
N THR A 37 -8.86 3.90 -8.31
CA THR A 37 -7.55 4.47 -8.52
C THR A 37 -7.57 5.94 -8.10
N TRP A 38 -6.41 6.48 -7.71
CA TRP A 38 -6.28 7.90 -7.36
C TRP A 38 -6.84 8.83 -8.46
N GLY A 39 -6.61 8.50 -9.74
CA GLY A 39 -7.16 9.25 -10.87
C GLY A 39 -8.69 9.32 -10.87
N ARG A 40 -9.39 8.21 -10.58
CA ARG A 40 -10.87 8.21 -10.51
C ARG A 40 -11.39 9.05 -9.34
N THR A 41 -10.69 9.04 -8.22
CA THR A 41 -11.05 9.86 -7.06
C THR A 41 -10.84 11.34 -7.37
N ALA A 42 -9.70 11.72 -7.94
CA ALA A 42 -9.43 13.09 -8.35
C ALA A 42 -10.39 13.61 -9.43
N GLU A 43 -10.75 12.76 -10.40
CA GLU A 43 -11.76 13.07 -11.42
C GLU A 43 -13.14 13.29 -10.80
N ALA A 44 -13.55 12.42 -9.87
CA ALA A 44 -14.84 12.56 -9.19
C ALA A 44 -14.91 13.83 -8.34
N GLU A 45 -13.85 14.13 -7.57
CA GLU A 45 -13.75 15.35 -6.77
C GLU A 45 -13.78 16.61 -7.66
N ALA A 46 -13.04 16.62 -8.77
CA ALA A 46 -13.07 17.72 -9.71
C ALA A 46 -14.43 17.89 -10.41
N ALA A 47 -15.12 16.78 -10.71
CA ALA A 47 -16.47 16.82 -11.25
C ALA A 47 -17.48 17.45 -10.27
N THR A 48 -17.29 17.29 -8.95
CA THR A 48 -18.13 18.00 -7.95
C THR A 48 -17.99 19.53 -8.03
N MET A 49 -16.86 20.02 -8.56
CA MET A 49 -16.62 21.45 -8.81
C MET A 49 -17.02 21.89 -10.23
N GLY A 50 -17.66 21.02 -11.01
CA GLY A 50 -18.03 21.29 -12.40
C GLY A 50 -16.85 21.34 -13.37
N GLN A 51 -15.68 20.82 -12.99
CA GLN A 51 -14.51 20.82 -13.85
C GLN A 51 -14.49 19.61 -14.78
N SER A 52 -14.21 19.87 -16.06
CA SER A 52 -14.04 18.82 -17.06
C SER A 52 -12.62 18.24 -17.03
N TRP A 53 -12.44 17.01 -17.51
CA TRP A 53 -11.12 16.38 -17.66
C TRP A 53 -10.17 17.19 -18.55
N GLY A 54 -10.70 17.85 -19.59
CA GLY A 54 -9.92 18.73 -20.46
C GLY A 54 -9.34 19.93 -19.71
N THR A 55 -10.15 20.55 -18.84
CA THR A 55 -9.71 21.66 -17.99
C THR A 55 -8.64 21.22 -17.01
N LEU A 56 -8.81 20.06 -16.38
CA LEU A 56 -7.82 19.48 -15.46
C LEU A 56 -6.49 19.21 -16.16
N ARG A 57 -6.52 18.72 -17.40
CA ARG A 57 -5.29 18.45 -18.17
C ARG A 57 -4.52 19.74 -18.49
N THR A 58 -5.22 20.85 -18.70
CA THR A 58 -4.58 22.16 -18.91
C THR A 58 -4.08 22.75 -17.58
N LEU A 59 -4.86 22.64 -16.50
CA LEU A 59 -4.46 23.08 -15.17
C LEU A 59 -3.23 22.32 -14.66
N ALA A 60 -3.15 21.02 -14.88
CA ALA A 60 -2.03 20.19 -14.44
C ALA A 60 -0.70 20.47 -15.16
N GLN A 61 -0.73 21.17 -16.31
CA GLN A 61 0.50 21.64 -16.98
C GLN A 61 1.12 22.83 -16.25
N ASP A 62 0.30 23.63 -15.57
CA ASP A 62 0.74 24.76 -14.76
C ASP A 62 0.78 24.33 -13.29
N ARG A 63 1.99 24.20 -12.75
CA ARG A 63 2.19 23.71 -11.38
C ARG A 63 1.58 24.62 -10.32
N GLU A 64 1.53 25.94 -10.54
CA GLU A 64 0.95 26.87 -9.57
C GLU A 64 -0.57 26.77 -9.58
N LYS A 65 -1.18 26.82 -10.77
CA LYS A 65 -2.62 26.66 -10.92
C LYS A 65 -3.11 25.30 -10.42
N TRP A 66 -2.31 24.25 -10.62
CA TRP A 66 -2.62 22.92 -10.07
C TRP A 66 -2.63 22.92 -8.54
N ARG A 67 -1.66 23.58 -7.89
CA ARG A 67 -1.61 23.67 -6.42
C ARG A 67 -2.80 24.43 -5.85
N ASP A 68 -3.16 25.55 -6.47
CA ASP A 68 -4.32 26.35 -6.03
C ASP A 68 -5.62 25.57 -6.19
N PHE A 69 -5.76 24.86 -7.31
CA PHE A 69 -6.91 24.00 -7.58
C PHE A 69 -7.02 22.86 -6.54
N VAL A 70 -5.92 22.18 -6.23
CA VAL A 70 -5.91 21.12 -5.22
C VAL A 70 -6.18 21.67 -3.81
N ALA A 71 -5.66 22.85 -3.47
CA ALA A 71 -5.96 23.50 -2.20
C ALA A 71 -7.46 23.82 -2.06
N ALA A 72 -8.09 24.31 -3.14
CA ALA A 72 -9.53 24.53 -3.19
C ALA A 72 -10.32 23.21 -3.04
N LEU A 73 -9.90 22.14 -3.72
CA LEU A 73 -10.49 20.80 -3.58
C LEU A 73 -10.46 20.30 -2.14
N VAL A 74 -9.32 20.41 -1.47
CA VAL A 74 -9.16 19.99 -0.07
C VAL A 74 -10.04 20.82 0.87
N ALA A 75 -10.15 22.14 0.64
CA ALA A 75 -11.04 23.00 1.42
C ALA A 75 -12.53 22.67 1.20
N HIS A 76 -12.91 22.26 -0.01
CA HIS A 76 -14.27 21.86 -0.35
C HIS A 76 -14.65 20.49 0.23
N GLY A 77 -13.75 19.51 0.17
CA GLY A 77 -13.97 18.17 0.73
C GLY A 77 -14.12 18.13 2.26
N LYS A 78 -13.66 19.17 2.98
CA LYS A 78 -13.83 19.31 4.44
C LYS A 78 -15.26 19.63 4.88
N LYS A 79 -16.15 20.09 3.98
CA LYS A 79 -17.52 20.49 4.32
C LYS A 79 -18.55 19.35 4.34
N GLY A 80 -18.16 18.11 4.01
CA GLY A 80 -19.07 16.97 3.89
C GLY A 80 -19.03 15.94 5.03
N SER A 81 -18.46 16.28 6.20
CA SER A 81 -18.31 15.35 7.33
C SER A 81 -18.81 15.94 8.66
N GLU A 82 -20.02 16.49 8.66
CA GLU A 82 -20.79 16.79 9.89
C GLU A 82 -22.17 16.13 9.78
#